data_AF-A0A3S9HSW1-F1
#
_entry.id   AF-A0A3S9HSW1-F1
#
_cell.length_a   1.000
_cell.length_b   1.000
_cell.length_c   1.000
_cell.angle_alpha   90.00
_cell.angle_beta   90.00
_cell.angle_gamma   90.00
#
_symmetry.space_group_name_H-M   'P 1'
#
loop_
_entity.id
_entity.type
_entity.pdbx_description
1 polymer ?
#
loop_
_entity_poly.entity_id
_entity_poly.type
_entity_poly.pdbx_seq_one_letter_code
_entity_poly.pdbx_strand_id
1 'polypeptide(L)'
;MEIKPRAHLLQIWEAIARHSFDGGRFAWGDSGGRSSVADAERLLSLMYPATEIPEFRLDEPDTTQKDVQRALRLAGGRTEIPAALIAALREFMHNHAEEDGTPTFGGGHYFSTPDPDAEITAQQRDLGVVDSYSMSVTLCLATLGFLDKFTGPTVRSDLREAVKDLREATSRRLTAAMVGLLRSFTVSVFDADTTQGRRLSRTLGRRRLSERAVLRQFQERFETLRATIGNRITLGVDVEDGLKDPGMMFECGWAWGVVKDAPPVTRTDKDGTEQHIGRQSVGVADPIPYLYFTVVALDGIQDLSSDRTLTLGLLDQEQQTLAEALRLRWTVTREYWSALARFSADRWPLEDIPWRVTHQKLESEYFSLSVASLVVHDLVRSRAGDEDFARTAEVLARLAERGRITSPLTRDDSALELHSPGVVLPLQGSEQLGPPLEWTVTDFSAHLLKRTVQLATYSRSAAIQDELLALAEETFDHLWQRRIADGEGTDLWDDAQAVFPTAPKREGSPSWSMTERLTECMVAAYNFYDRKPVGSPELGSFATALLSEATHRFGREQMRSAVVSDSDHAKSLRTIEIRLRRARELVGDQPGTAGALALSVLGELDTLAQARSAAAGEVWR
;
A
#
# COMPACT_ATOMS: atom_id res chain seq x y z
N MET A 1 -19.18 -8.25 -3.18
CA MET A 1 -18.96 -9.22 -2.08
C MET A 1 -18.33 -8.50 -0.89
N GLU A 2 -18.69 -8.86 0.34
CA GLU A 2 -18.10 -8.26 1.56
C GLU A 2 -16.60 -8.60 1.70
N ILE A 3 -15.78 -7.58 2.01
CA ILE A 3 -14.34 -7.76 2.24
C ILE A 3 -14.12 -8.35 3.63
N LYS A 4 -13.59 -9.58 3.68
CA LYS A 4 -13.26 -10.31 4.92
C LYS A 4 -11.76 -10.62 4.97
N PRO A 5 -10.90 -9.67 5.39
CA PRO A 5 -9.46 -9.76 5.21
C PRO A 5 -8.86 -11.07 5.69
N ARG A 6 -9.22 -11.48 6.92
CA ARG A 6 -8.74 -12.76 7.49
C ARG A 6 -9.15 -13.97 6.64
N ALA A 7 -10.42 -14.07 6.29
CA ALA A 7 -10.93 -15.23 5.55
C ALA A 7 -10.34 -15.30 4.13
N HIS A 8 -10.16 -14.15 3.49
CA HIS A 8 -9.62 -14.07 2.13
C HIS A 8 -8.10 -14.31 2.12
N LEU A 9 -7.35 -13.76 3.09
CA LEU A 9 -5.92 -14.05 3.24
C LEU A 9 -5.65 -15.54 3.50
N LEU A 10 -6.47 -16.21 4.33
CA LEU A 10 -6.32 -17.65 4.54
C LEU A 10 -6.55 -18.46 3.25
N GLN A 11 -7.49 -18.04 2.41
CA GLN A 11 -7.72 -18.68 1.10
C GLN A 11 -6.56 -18.44 0.13
N ILE A 12 -6.03 -17.22 0.09
CA ILE A 12 -4.83 -16.88 -0.70
C ILE A 12 -3.65 -17.74 -0.23
N TRP A 13 -3.41 -17.84 1.08
CA TRP A 13 -2.34 -18.67 1.63
C TRP A 13 -2.51 -20.15 1.37
N GLU A 14 -3.74 -20.67 1.37
CA GLU A 14 -4.01 -22.06 0.98
C GLU A 14 -3.68 -22.31 -0.50
N ALA A 15 -4.03 -21.37 -1.39
CA ALA A 15 -3.71 -21.46 -2.80
C ALA A 15 -2.19 -21.37 -3.06
N ILE A 16 -1.49 -20.45 -2.38
CA ILE A 16 -0.03 -20.34 -2.43
C ILE A 16 0.62 -21.61 -1.86
N ALA A 17 0.16 -22.12 -0.73
CA ALA A 17 0.70 -23.33 -0.13
C ALA A 17 0.59 -24.54 -1.08
N ARG A 18 -0.52 -24.62 -1.82
CA ARG A 18 -0.78 -25.65 -2.84
C ARG A 18 0.15 -25.56 -4.03
N HIS A 19 0.43 -24.34 -4.49
CA HIS A 19 1.23 -24.10 -5.69
C HIS A 19 2.74 -24.06 -5.40
N SER A 20 3.15 -23.44 -4.30
CA SER A 20 4.53 -23.04 -4.04
C SER A 20 5.24 -23.90 -3.00
N PHE A 21 4.62 -24.96 -2.49
CA PHE A 21 5.28 -25.91 -1.60
C PHE A 21 5.14 -27.35 -2.07
N ASP A 22 6.28 -28.04 -2.18
CA ASP A 22 6.36 -29.48 -2.42
C ASP A 22 7.16 -30.15 -1.30
N GLY A 23 6.49 -31.05 -0.56
CA GLY A 23 7.10 -31.75 0.57
C GLY A 23 7.66 -30.83 1.66
N GLY A 24 7.00 -29.70 1.94
CA GLY A 24 7.45 -28.71 2.94
C GLY A 24 8.63 -27.83 2.48
N ARG A 25 9.05 -27.91 1.22
CA ARG A 25 10.06 -27.03 0.62
C ARG A 25 9.41 -26.08 -0.36
N PHE A 26 9.91 -24.85 -0.39
CA PHE A 26 9.43 -23.86 -1.34
C PHE A 26 9.83 -24.25 -2.76
N ALA A 27 8.87 -24.29 -3.67
CA ALA A 27 9.05 -24.67 -5.06
C ALA A 27 8.88 -23.42 -5.94
N TRP A 28 9.97 -23.00 -6.58
CA TRP A 28 9.97 -21.83 -7.47
C TRP A 28 9.44 -22.14 -8.88
N GLY A 29 9.32 -23.42 -9.25
CA GLY A 29 8.95 -23.84 -10.60
C GLY A 29 9.96 -23.38 -11.67
N ASP A 30 9.60 -23.56 -12.95
CA ASP A 30 10.51 -23.34 -14.08
C ASP A 30 10.90 -21.87 -14.31
N SER A 31 10.10 -20.94 -13.76
CA SER A 31 10.35 -19.50 -13.86
C SER A 31 11.19 -18.94 -12.70
N GLY A 32 11.47 -19.75 -11.68
CA GLY A 32 12.21 -19.34 -10.48
C GLY A 32 13.61 -18.82 -10.79
N GLY A 33 14.04 -17.79 -10.07
CA GLY A 33 15.37 -17.18 -10.22
C GLY A 33 15.53 -16.35 -11.50
N ARG A 34 14.52 -16.27 -12.36
CA ARG A 34 14.61 -15.53 -13.64
C ARG A 34 14.17 -14.07 -13.56
N SER A 35 13.44 -13.70 -12.50
CA SER A 35 12.99 -12.33 -12.28
C SER A 35 12.97 -12.06 -10.79
N SER A 36 13.72 -11.04 -10.38
CA SER A 36 13.78 -10.63 -8.98
C SER A 36 12.43 -10.08 -8.50
N VAL A 37 11.65 -9.49 -9.42
CA VAL A 37 10.30 -8.98 -9.18
C VAL A 37 9.34 -10.13 -8.88
N ALA A 38 9.24 -11.11 -9.79
CA ALA A 38 8.27 -12.22 -9.65
C ALA A 38 8.53 -13.09 -8.41
N ASP A 39 9.80 -13.33 -8.10
CA ASP A 39 10.17 -14.10 -6.91
C ASP A 39 9.88 -13.32 -5.62
N ALA A 40 10.08 -12.00 -5.62
CA ALA A 40 9.70 -11.15 -4.49
C ALA A 40 8.17 -11.09 -4.30
N GLU A 41 7.38 -11.03 -5.37
CA GLU A 41 5.91 -11.02 -5.33
C GLU A 41 5.36 -12.25 -4.60
N ARG A 42 5.91 -13.43 -4.95
CA ARG A 42 5.57 -14.71 -4.32
C ARG A 42 5.86 -14.71 -2.83
N LEU A 43 7.06 -14.27 -2.45
CA LEU A 43 7.48 -14.24 -1.05
C LEU A 43 6.67 -13.22 -0.25
N LEU A 44 6.40 -12.03 -0.82
CA LEU A 44 5.61 -10.98 -0.16
C LEU A 44 4.17 -11.39 0.09
N SER A 45 3.61 -12.22 -0.79
CA SER A 45 2.27 -12.79 -0.60
C SER A 45 2.14 -13.62 0.71
N LEU A 46 3.27 -14.11 1.26
CA LEU A 46 3.34 -14.77 2.57
C LEU A 46 3.93 -13.85 3.65
N MET A 47 5.05 -13.19 3.35
CA MET A 47 5.81 -12.44 4.33
C MET A 47 5.09 -11.17 4.77
N TYR A 48 4.40 -10.47 3.88
CA TYR A 48 3.78 -9.20 4.22
C TYR A 48 2.64 -9.36 5.25
N PRO A 49 1.65 -10.25 5.08
CA PRO A 49 0.64 -10.47 6.11
C PRO A 49 1.22 -11.09 7.39
N ALA A 50 2.23 -11.97 7.27
CA ALA A 50 2.88 -12.60 8.42
C ALA A 50 3.60 -11.59 9.33
N THR A 51 3.96 -10.42 8.80
CA THR A 51 4.68 -9.39 9.55
C THR A 51 3.84 -8.18 9.92
N GLU A 52 2.80 -7.88 9.15
CA GLU A 52 1.93 -6.72 9.38
C GLU A 52 0.68 -7.08 10.21
N ILE A 53 0.22 -8.33 10.19
CA ILE A 53 -0.99 -8.76 10.91
C ILE A 53 -0.61 -9.72 12.06
N PRO A 54 -0.79 -9.34 13.33
CA PRO A 54 -0.41 -10.16 14.49
C PRO A 54 -1.00 -11.58 14.47
N GLU A 55 -2.22 -11.76 13.98
CA GLU A 55 -2.91 -13.04 13.94
C GLU A 55 -2.43 -13.98 12.83
N PHE A 56 -1.67 -13.46 11.86
CA PHE A 56 -1.04 -14.22 10.77
C PHE A 56 0.43 -14.53 11.04
N ARG A 57 0.95 -14.12 12.19
CA ARG A 57 2.37 -14.24 12.50
C ARG A 57 2.89 -15.68 12.44
N LEU A 58 4.08 -15.82 11.86
CA LEU A 58 4.78 -17.10 11.66
C LEU A 58 6.15 -17.15 12.36
N ASP A 59 6.57 -16.04 12.96
CA ASP A 59 7.84 -15.88 13.67
C ASP A 59 7.84 -16.52 15.08
N GLU A 60 6.67 -16.82 15.64
CA GLU A 60 6.50 -17.50 16.93
C GLU A 60 5.66 -18.79 16.78
N PRO A 61 6.29 -19.96 16.63
CA PRO A 61 5.60 -21.25 16.43
C PRO A 61 4.54 -21.58 17.49
N ASP A 62 4.79 -21.19 18.74
CA ASP A 62 3.91 -21.51 19.88
C ASP A 62 2.61 -20.71 19.87
N THR A 63 2.58 -19.56 19.20
CA THR A 63 1.42 -18.66 19.13
C THR A 63 0.71 -18.67 17.76
N THR A 64 1.28 -19.34 16.75
CA THR A 64 0.66 -19.49 15.41
C THR A 64 -0.76 -20.05 15.49
N GLN A 65 -1.74 -19.38 14.88
CA GLN A 65 -3.15 -19.79 14.95
C GLN A 65 -3.41 -21.09 14.17
N LYS A 66 -4.43 -21.86 14.60
CA LYS A 66 -4.73 -23.20 14.04
C LYS A 66 -5.21 -23.16 12.59
N ASP A 67 -5.96 -22.13 12.23
CA ASP A 67 -6.44 -21.89 10.87
C ASP A 67 -5.30 -21.43 9.94
N VAL A 68 -4.40 -20.57 10.43
CA VAL A 68 -3.16 -20.21 9.73
C VAL A 68 -2.30 -21.44 9.44
N GLN A 69 -2.07 -22.28 10.45
CA GLN A 69 -1.35 -23.55 10.27
C GLN A 69 -2.05 -24.46 9.23
N ARG A 70 -3.39 -24.47 9.22
CA ARG A 70 -4.16 -25.28 8.28
C ARG A 70 -3.98 -24.79 6.84
N ALA A 71 -4.04 -23.47 6.62
CA ALA A 71 -3.83 -22.87 5.31
C ALA A 71 -2.43 -23.22 4.77
N LEU A 72 -1.40 -23.18 5.63
CA LEU A 72 -0.01 -23.47 5.27
C LEU A 72 0.41 -24.94 5.50
N ARG A 73 -0.52 -25.89 5.63
CA ARG A 73 -0.19 -27.29 5.98
C ARG A 73 0.81 -27.97 5.03
N LEU A 74 0.85 -27.54 3.77
CA LEU A 74 1.77 -28.06 2.75
C LEU A 74 3.19 -27.53 2.91
N ALA A 75 3.37 -26.39 3.59
CA ALA A 75 4.65 -25.88 4.02
C ALA A 75 5.18 -26.57 5.30
N GLY A 76 4.33 -27.32 6.00
CA GLY A 76 4.69 -28.12 7.18
C GLY A 76 3.88 -27.77 8.44
N GLY A 77 4.34 -28.28 9.58
CA GLY A 77 3.82 -27.96 10.91
C GLY A 77 4.28 -26.60 11.43
N ARG A 78 3.78 -26.19 12.62
CA ARG A 78 4.05 -24.87 13.24
C ARG A 78 5.54 -24.55 13.38
N THR A 79 6.38 -25.56 13.62
CA THR A 79 7.83 -25.41 13.75
C THR A 79 8.59 -25.52 12.42
N GLU A 80 7.96 -26.10 11.40
CA GLU A 80 8.58 -26.35 10.08
C GLU A 80 8.35 -25.17 9.13
N ILE A 81 7.16 -24.56 9.18
CA ILE A 81 6.80 -23.38 8.37
C ILE A 81 7.86 -22.27 8.45
N PRO A 82 8.32 -21.84 9.65
CA PRO A 82 9.31 -20.75 9.75
C PRO A 82 10.66 -21.15 9.14
N ALA A 83 11.07 -22.41 9.31
CA ALA A 83 12.31 -22.93 8.73
C ALA A 83 12.22 -23.00 7.19
N ALA A 84 11.06 -23.38 6.65
CA ALA A 84 10.80 -23.39 5.21
C ALA A 84 10.86 -21.98 4.62
N LEU A 85 10.29 -20.99 5.30
CA LEU A 85 10.36 -19.58 4.89
C LEU A 85 11.80 -19.05 4.96
N ILE A 86 12.56 -19.35 6.02
CA ILE A 86 13.98 -18.97 6.10
C ILE A 86 14.77 -19.58 4.95
N ALA A 87 14.52 -20.85 4.61
CA ALA A 87 15.18 -21.50 3.48
C ALA A 87 14.83 -20.82 2.14
N ALA A 88 13.54 -20.53 1.90
CA ALA A 88 13.09 -19.82 0.71
C ALA A 88 13.70 -18.43 0.58
N LEU A 89 13.74 -17.66 1.67
CA LEU A 89 14.35 -16.33 1.71
C LEU A 89 15.87 -16.38 1.45
N ARG A 90 16.57 -17.39 1.98
CA ARG A 90 17.99 -17.60 1.68
C ARG A 90 18.23 -17.92 0.20
N GLU A 91 17.39 -18.79 -0.37
CA GLU A 91 17.47 -19.14 -1.78
C GLU A 91 17.19 -17.91 -2.66
N PHE A 92 16.20 -17.09 -2.33
CA PHE A 92 15.96 -15.82 -3.01
C PHE A 92 17.17 -14.88 -2.95
N MET A 93 17.75 -14.67 -1.77
CA MET A 93 18.94 -13.81 -1.62
C MET A 93 20.14 -14.33 -2.42
N HIS A 94 20.26 -15.65 -2.57
CA HIS A 94 21.32 -16.28 -3.35
C HIS A 94 21.08 -16.18 -4.86
N ASN A 95 19.87 -16.50 -5.32
CA ASN A 95 19.50 -16.49 -6.74
C ASN A 95 19.54 -15.08 -7.34
N HIS A 96 19.28 -14.06 -6.52
CA HIS A 96 19.30 -12.65 -6.93
C HIS A 96 20.52 -11.91 -6.37
N ALA A 97 21.68 -12.56 -6.47
CA ALA A 97 22.98 -11.98 -6.20
C ALA A 97 24.04 -12.49 -7.20
N GLU A 98 25.04 -11.66 -7.49
CA GLU A 98 26.24 -12.08 -8.22
C GLU A 98 27.11 -13.03 -7.36
N GLU A 99 28.12 -13.67 -7.97
CA GLU A 99 29.05 -14.57 -7.27
C GLU A 99 29.79 -13.91 -6.09
N ASP A 100 30.01 -12.59 -6.16
CA ASP A 100 30.62 -11.79 -5.09
C ASP A 100 29.63 -11.40 -3.97
N GLY A 101 28.37 -11.82 -4.07
CA GLY A 101 27.29 -11.50 -3.14
C GLY A 101 26.63 -10.15 -3.36
N THR A 102 26.96 -9.43 -4.44
CA THR A 102 26.29 -8.18 -4.83
C THR A 102 24.84 -8.46 -5.24
N PRO A 103 23.83 -7.84 -4.60
CA PRO A 103 22.43 -8.07 -4.94
C PRO A 103 22.09 -7.60 -6.38
N THR A 104 21.30 -8.40 -7.10
CA THR A 104 20.75 -8.08 -8.42
C THR A 104 19.25 -7.83 -8.35
N PHE A 105 18.74 -7.04 -9.30
CA PHE A 105 17.36 -6.50 -9.30
C PHE A 105 16.68 -6.66 -10.66
N GLY A 106 17.07 -7.70 -11.42
CA GLY A 106 16.64 -7.91 -12.79
C GLY A 106 15.13 -8.04 -12.94
N GLY A 107 14.55 -7.30 -13.88
CA GLY A 107 13.12 -7.40 -14.25
C GLY A 107 12.78 -8.73 -14.92
N GLY A 108 13.73 -9.36 -15.61
CA GLY A 108 13.58 -10.71 -16.14
C GLY A 108 12.49 -10.81 -17.21
N HIS A 109 11.54 -11.73 -17.03
CA HIS A 109 10.47 -11.99 -17.99
C HIS A 109 9.37 -10.91 -18.03
N TYR A 110 9.41 -9.92 -17.13
CA TYR A 110 8.53 -8.74 -17.22
C TYR A 110 8.92 -7.80 -18.35
N PHE A 111 10.18 -7.84 -18.80
CA PHE A 111 10.59 -7.10 -19.99
C PHE A 111 10.05 -7.79 -21.24
N SER A 112 9.35 -7.00 -22.04
CA SER A 112 8.89 -7.36 -23.38
C SER A 112 9.48 -6.38 -24.40
N THR A 113 9.24 -6.61 -25.67
CA THR A 113 9.67 -5.70 -26.75
C THR A 113 8.54 -5.57 -27.76
N PRO A 114 8.37 -4.40 -28.42
CA PRO A 114 7.26 -4.21 -29.37
C PRO A 114 7.42 -5.06 -30.63
N ASP A 115 8.64 -5.49 -30.96
CA ASP A 115 8.93 -6.36 -32.10
C ASP A 115 8.95 -7.84 -31.65
N PRO A 116 7.92 -8.65 -31.96
CA PRO A 116 7.84 -10.03 -31.49
C PRO A 116 8.96 -10.94 -32.02
N ASP A 117 9.64 -10.54 -33.10
CA ASP A 117 10.76 -11.28 -33.68
C ASP A 117 12.12 -10.87 -33.07
N ALA A 118 12.16 -9.80 -32.26
CA ALA A 118 13.38 -9.32 -31.62
C ALA A 118 13.70 -10.07 -30.32
N GLU A 119 14.93 -10.55 -30.19
CA GLU A 119 15.39 -11.25 -28.99
C GLU A 119 15.95 -10.27 -27.94
N ILE A 120 15.35 -10.26 -26.75
CA ILE A 120 15.84 -9.48 -25.60
C ILE A 120 17.09 -10.14 -25.04
N THR A 121 18.19 -9.39 -24.92
CA THR A 121 19.48 -9.92 -24.46
C THR A 121 19.47 -10.26 -22.96
N ALA A 122 20.39 -11.13 -22.52
CA ALA A 122 20.56 -11.44 -21.09
C ALA A 122 20.87 -10.18 -20.25
N GLN A 123 21.73 -9.29 -20.76
CA GLN A 123 22.04 -8.02 -20.11
C GLN A 123 20.80 -7.15 -19.91
N GLN A 124 19.89 -7.12 -20.90
CA GLN A 124 18.62 -6.39 -20.78
C GLN A 124 17.68 -7.02 -19.75
N ARG A 125 17.66 -8.36 -19.65
CA ARG A 125 16.85 -9.07 -18.64
C ARG A 125 17.31 -8.79 -17.21
N ASP A 126 18.62 -8.59 -17.04
CA ASP A 126 19.25 -8.34 -15.74
C ASP A 126 19.17 -6.87 -15.31
N LEU A 127 18.59 -5.99 -16.12
CA LEU A 127 18.42 -4.58 -15.78
C LEU A 127 17.57 -4.39 -14.53
N GLY A 128 18.10 -3.59 -13.60
CA GLY A 128 17.40 -3.15 -12.41
C GLY A 128 16.22 -2.25 -12.74
N VAL A 129 15.06 -2.56 -12.15
CA VAL A 129 13.81 -1.82 -12.32
C VAL A 129 13.30 -1.32 -10.98
N VAL A 130 12.64 -0.16 -10.95
CA VAL A 130 12.10 0.46 -9.73
C VAL A 130 11.16 -0.48 -8.96
N ASP A 131 10.37 -1.30 -9.66
CA ASP A 131 9.57 -2.35 -9.03
C ASP A 131 10.41 -3.29 -8.17
N SER A 132 11.52 -3.81 -8.72
CA SER A 132 12.39 -4.72 -7.96
C SER A 132 13.03 -4.05 -6.76
N TYR A 133 13.47 -2.79 -6.90
CA TYR A 133 14.03 -2.05 -5.77
C TYR A 133 12.99 -1.80 -4.68
N SER A 134 11.79 -1.34 -5.06
CA SER A 134 10.69 -1.03 -4.13
C SER A 134 10.23 -2.29 -3.39
N MET A 135 9.95 -3.38 -4.11
CA MET A 135 9.56 -4.65 -3.51
C MET A 135 10.66 -5.24 -2.61
N SER A 136 11.92 -5.06 -2.97
CA SER A 136 13.04 -5.50 -2.14
C SER A 136 13.12 -4.75 -0.82
N VAL A 137 12.76 -3.46 -0.78
CA VAL A 137 12.66 -2.72 0.49
C VAL A 137 11.62 -3.37 1.40
N THR A 138 10.40 -3.57 0.90
CA THR A 138 9.31 -4.19 1.68
C THR A 138 9.67 -5.61 2.13
N LEU A 139 10.19 -6.45 1.23
CA LEU A 139 10.56 -7.84 1.54
C LEU A 139 11.70 -7.92 2.55
N CYS A 140 12.72 -7.06 2.42
CA CYS A 140 13.83 -7.02 3.36
C CYS A 140 13.35 -6.57 4.75
N LEU A 141 12.48 -5.56 4.85
CA LEU A 141 11.92 -5.12 6.14
C LEU A 141 11.02 -6.18 6.79
N ALA A 142 10.18 -6.86 6.00
CA ALA A 142 9.40 -7.99 6.45
C ALA A 142 10.33 -9.09 7.01
N THR A 143 11.36 -9.46 6.24
CA THR A 143 12.37 -10.47 6.62
C THR A 143 13.12 -10.09 7.88
N LEU A 144 13.68 -8.88 7.98
CA LEU A 144 14.44 -8.44 9.15
C LEU A 144 13.58 -8.47 10.42
N GLY A 145 12.35 -7.98 10.35
CA GLY A 145 11.46 -8.02 11.51
C GLY A 145 10.97 -9.43 11.86
N PHE A 146 10.80 -10.32 10.87
CA PHE A 146 10.54 -11.73 11.12
C PHE A 146 11.72 -12.40 11.86
N LEU A 147 12.95 -12.18 11.39
CA LEU A 147 14.16 -12.74 11.99
C LEU A 147 14.44 -12.17 13.39
N ASP A 148 14.04 -10.94 13.68
CA ASP A 148 14.19 -10.32 15.01
C ASP A 148 13.38 -11.05 16.09
N LYS A 149 12.17 -11.46 15.74
CA LYS A 149 11.28 -12.18 16.65
C LYS A 149 11.57 -13.67 16.71
N PHE A 150 11.97 -14.27 15.59
CA PHE A 150 12.24 -15.71 15.51
C PHE A 150 13.45 -16.16 16.35
N THR A 151 14.40 -15.27 16.68
CA THR A 151 15.63 -15.61 17.42
C THR A 151 15.44 -15.88 18.93
N GLY A 152 14.56 -16.82 19.29
CA GLY A 152 14.36 -17.29 20.67
C GLY A 152 15.40 -18.32 21.16
N PRO A 153 15.53 -18.55 22.48
CA PRO A 153 16.52 -19.46 23.07
C PRO A 153 16.42 -20.93 22.62
N THR A 154 15.26 -21.33 22.08
CA THR A 154 14.91 -22.71 21.70
C THR A 154 15.27 -23.08 20.26
N VAL A 155 15.78 -22.14 19.46
CA VAL A 155 16.17 -22.39 18.05
C VAL A 155 17.42 -23.26 17.98
N ARG A 156 17.45 -24.27 17.10
CA ARG A 156 18.62 -25.15 16.85
C ARG A 156 19.85 -24.37 16.37
N SER A 157 21.06 -24.84 16.64
CA SER A 157 22.31 -24.13 16.33
C SER A 157 22.52 -23.88 14.84
N ASP A 158 22.20 -24.86 13.99
CA ASP A 158 22.28 -24.76 12.52
C ASP A 158 21.32 -23.70 11.97
N LEU A 159 20.11 -23.62 12.52
CA LEU A 159 19.13 -22.62 12.13
C LEU A 159 19.53 -21.20 12.60
N ARG A 160 20.25 -21.07 13.72
CA ARG A 160 20.79 -19.76 14.16
C ARG A 160 21.84 -19.21 13.21
N GLU A 161 22.73 -20.06 12.70
CA GLU A 161 23.72 -19.65 11.69
C GLU A 161 23.03 -19.22 10.40
N ALA A 162 22.07 -20.01 9.92
CA ALA A 162 21.24 -19.67 8.78
C ALA A 162 20.52 -18.31 8.92
N VAL A 163 19.99 -18.01 10.11
CA VAL A 163 19.34 -16.73 10.42
C VAL A 163 20.33 -15.58 10.40
N LYS A 164 21.53 -15.77 10.94
CA LYS A 164 22.59 -14.74 10.92
C LYS A 164 23.01 -14.40 9.50
N ASP A 165 23.29 -15.42 8.68
CA ASP A 165 23.69 -15.24 7.29
C ASP A 165 22.59 -14.56 6.48
N LEU A 166 21.33 -14.99 6.66
CA LEU A 166 20.18 -14.38 6.01
C LEU A 166 20.03 -12.91 6.41
N ARG A 167 20.19 -12.57 7.69
CA ARG A 167 20.11 -11.18 8.16
C ARG A 167 21.17 -10.30 7.49
N GLU A 168 22.39 -10.79 7.35
CA GLU A 168 23.47 -10.06 6.67
C GLU A 168 23.19 -9.84 5.19
N ALA A 169 22.77 -10.89 4.47
CA ALA A 169 22.40 -10.80 3.07
C ALA A 169 21.20 -9.86 2.84
N THR A 170 20.20 -9.93 3.72
CA THR A 170 19.02 -9.07 3.70
C THR A 170 19.39 -7.61 3.91
N SER A 171 20.29 -7.32 4.86
CA SER A 171 20.76 -5.95 5.10
C SER A 171 21.51 -5.39 3.90
N ARG A 172 22.40 -6.18 3.27
CA ARG A 172 23.09 -5.77 2.03
C ARG A 172 22.11 -5.48 0.90
N ARG A 173 21.11 -6.34 0.69
CA ARG A 173 20.07 -6.14 -0.33
C ARG A 173 19.23 -4.90 -0.05
N LEU A 174 18.85 -4.66 1.21
CA LEU A 174 18.11 -3.46 1.60
C LEU A 174 18.89 -2.19 1.24
N THR A 175 20.17 -2.12 1.62
CA THR A 175 21.03 -0.98 1.29
C THR A 175 21.14 -0.78 -0.23
N ALA A 176 21.38 -1.85 -1.00
CA ALA A 176 21.48 -1.78 -2.46
C ALA A 176 20.16 -1.33 -3.11
N ALA A 177 19.01 -1.79 -2.61
CA ALA A 177 17.69 -1.38 -3.09
C ALA A 177 17.42 0.11 -2.85
N MET A 178 17.77 0.62 -1.66
CA MET A 178 17.63 2.04 -1.32
C MET A 178 18.52 2.93 -2.20
N VAL A 179 19.75 2.49 -2.49
CA VAL A 179 20.64 3.17 -3.43
C VAL A 179 20.06 3.15 -4.85
N GLY A 180 19.51 2.02 -5.30
CA GLY A 180 18.79 1.90 -6.57
C GLY A 180 17.64 2.90 -6.70
N LEU A 181 16.80 3.02 -5.65
CA LEU A 181 15.71 3.99 -5.60
C LEU A 181 16.21 5.44 -5.62
N LEU A 182 17.29 5.76 -4.92
CA LEU A 182 17.87 7.11 -4.93
C LEU A 182 18.35 7.51 -6.33
N ARG A 183 19.03 6.59 -7.03
CA ARG A 183 19.60 6.82 -8.36
C ARG A 183 18.60 6.65 -9.51
N SER A 184 17.39 6.19 -9.20
CA SER A 184 16.27 6.13 -10.15
C SER A 184 15.35 7.37 -10.04
N PHE A 185 15.55 8.22 -9.03
CA PHE A 185 14.82 9.47 -8.90
C PHE A 185 15.31 10.50 -9.92
N THR A 186 14.39 11.25 -10.49
CA THR A 186 14.69 12.26 -11.51
C THR A 186 13.84 13.52 -11.34
N VAL A 187 14.41 14.65 -11.76
CA VAL A 187 13.73 15.93 -11.92
C VAL A 187 13.97 16.38 -13.35
N SER A 188 12.95 16.25 -14.19
CA SER A 188 13.04 16.69 -15.59
C SER A 188 12.65 18.15 -15.68
N VAL A 189 13.57 19.00 -16.18
CA VAL A 189 13.36 20.44 -16.32
C VAL A 189 13.26 20.81 -17.81
N PHE A 190 12.29 21.63 -18.17
CA PHE A 190 12.00 21.95 -19.57
C PHE A 190 11.35 23.32 -19.75
N ASP A 191 11.59 23.93 -20.89
CA ASP A 191 11.00 25.22 -21.25
C ASP A 191 9.49 25.06 -21.55
N ALA A 192 8.68 26.06 -21.17
CA ALA A 192 7.25 26.08 -21.42
C ALA A 192 6.89 26.01 -22.92
N ASP A 193 7.76 26.53 -23.80
CA ASP A 193 7.60 26.53 -25.25
C ASP A 193 8.04 25.21 -25.90
N THR A 194 8.59 24.26 -25.15
CA THR A 194 8.83 22.90 -25.67
C THR A 194 7.52 22.17 -25.92
N THR A 195 7.57 21.07 -26.67
CA THR A 195 6.40 20.18 -26.86
C THR A 195 5.89 19.65 -25.52
N GLN A 196 6.79 19.41 -24.56
CA GLN A 196 6.45 18.97 -23.22
C GLN A 196 5.78 20.09 -22.41
N GLY A 197 6.40 21.27 -22.35
CA GLY A 197 5.87 22.44 -21.66
C GLY A 197 4.48 22.85 -22.12
N ARG A 198 4.24 22.83 -23.44
CA ARG A 198 2.91 23.08 -24.01
C ARG A 198 1.88 22.02 -23.63
N ARG A 199 2.28 20.76 -23.47
CA ARG A 199 1.35 19.68 -23.04
C ARG A 199 0.97 19.87 -21.58
N LEU A 200 1.95 20.09 -20.71
CA LEU A 200 1.69 20.38 -19.31
C LEU A 200 0.79 21.61 -19.17
N SER A 201 1.12 22.70 -19.88
CA SER A 201 0.30 23.91 -19.90
C SER A 201 -1.15 23.65 -20.33
N ARG A 202 -1.36 22.80 -21.34
CA ARG A 202 -2.71 22.41 -21.77
C ARG A 202 -3.43 21.53 -20.76
N THR A 203 -2.73 20.65 -20.05
CA THR A 203 -3.32 19.84 -18.97
C THR A 203 -3.80 20.75 -17.83
N LEU A 204 -3.05 21.79 -17.49
CA LEU A 204 -3.37 22.71 -16.41
C LEU A 204 -4.38 23.81 -16.79
N GLY A 205 -4.35 24.28 -18.04
CA GLY A 205 -5.07 25.50 -18.47
C GLY A 205 -6.48 25.33 -19.05
N ARG A 206 -7.08 24.12 -19.02
CA ARG A 206 -8.24 23.69 -19.85
C ARG A 206 -9.52 24.55 -19.84
N ARG A 207 -9.64 25.62 -19.04
CA ARG A 207 -10.79 26.54 -19.06
C ARG A 207 -10.43 28.04 -18.99
N ARG A 208 -9.70 28.52 -20.02
CA ARG A 208 -9.45 29.95 -20.39
C ARG A 208 -8.16 30.59 -19.86
N LEU A 209 -7.28 29.85 -19.20
CA LEU A 209 -5.96 30.41 -18.87
C LEU A 209 -5.07 30.38 -20.12
N SER A 210 -4.49 31.53 -20.45
CA SER A 210 -3.40 31.58 -21.43
C SER A 210 -2.19 30.80 -20.91
N GLU A 211 -1.36 30.23 -21.81
CA GLU A 211 -0.14 29.51 -21.42
C GLU A 211 0.77 30.34 -20.49
N ARG A 212 0.83 31.67 -20.71
CA ARG A 212 1.55 32.61 -19.84
C ARG A 212 0.96 32.72 -18.43
N ALA A 213 -0.37 32.66 -18.31
CA ALA A 213 -1.03 32.69 -17.00
C ALA A 213 -0.79 31.39 -16.23
N VAL A 214 -0.83 30.25 -16.94
CA VAL A 214 -0.49 28.94 -16.37
C VAL A 214 0.96 28.93 -15.88
N LEU A 215 1.91 29.42 -16.69
CA LEU A 215 3.32 29.48 -16.30
C LEU A 215 3.53 30.35 -15.06
N ARG A 216 2.92 31.53 -14.99
CA ARG A 216 3.04 32.39 -13.80
C ARG A 216 2.49 31.72 -12.54
N GLN A 217 1.30 31.12 -12.64
CA GLN A 217 0.70 30.40 -11.51
C GLN A 217 1.53 29.18 -11.12
N PHE A 218 2.14 28.50 -12.09
CA PHE A 218 3.06 27.39 -11.85
C PHE A 218 4.29 27.87 -11.07
N GLN A 219 4.89 28.98 -11.49
CA GLN A 219 6.04 29.60 -10.81
C GLN A 219 5.72 29.93 -9.36
N GLU A 220 4.62 30.65 -9.12
CA GLU A 220 4.17 31.05 -7.78
C GLU A 220 3.89 29.82 -6.90
N ARG A 221 3.22 28.80 -7.44
CA ARG A 221 2.82 27.60 -6.68
C ARG A 221 4.01 26.71 -6.31
N PHE A 222 5.01 26.60 -7.18
CA PHE A 222 6.13 25.66 -7.02
C PHE A 222 7.44 26.31 -6.59
N GLU A 223 7.45 27.60 -6.24
CA GLU A 223 8.65 28.32 -5.77
C GLU A 223 9.33 27.62 -4.57
N THR A 224 8.56 27.33 -3.51
CA THR A 224 9.09 26.66 -2.31
C THR A 224 9.59 25.24 -2.61
N LEU A 225 8.90 24.53 -3.49
CA LEU A 225 9.28 23.16 -3.86
C LEU A 225 10.57 23.15 -4.66
N ARG A 226 10.71 24.07 -5.63
CA ARG A 226 11.92 24.29 -6.41
C ARG A 226 13.12 24.58 -5.51
N ALA A 227 12.96 25.49 -4.55
CA ALA A 227 14.01 25.79 -3.58
C ALA A 227 14.38 24.57 -2.72
N THR A 228 13.40 23.74 -2.35
CA THR A 228 13.64 22.51 -1.59
C THR A 228 14.44 21.49 -2.41
N ILE A 229 14.05 21.26 -3.66
CA ILE A 229 14.77 20.38 -4.58
C ILE A 229 16.20 20.87 -4.77
N GLY A 230 16.39 22.12 -5.18
CA GLY A 230 17.71 22.67 -5.50
C GLY A 230 18.69 22.72 -4.32
N ASN A 231 18.20 22.83 -3.09
CA ASN A 231 19.07 22.98 -1.91
C ASN A 231 19.26 21.70 -1.08
N ARG A 232 18.35 20.72 -1.17
CA ARG A 232 18.32 19.57 -0.26
C ARG A 232 18.42 18.20 -0.94
N ILE A 233 18.21 18.11 -2.25
CA ILE A 233 18.33 16.86 -2.99
C ILE A 233 19.72 16.79 -3.61
N THR A 234 20.64 16.09 -2.94
CA THR A 234 22.08 16.03 -3.34
C THR A 234 22.60 14.62 -3.64
N LEU A 235 22.03 13.57 -3.02
CA LEU A 235 22.54 12.19 -3.15
C LEU A 235 21.97 11.46 -4.36
N GLY A 236 22.80 11.07 -5.33
CA GLY A 236 22.39 10.18 -6.43
C GLY A 236 21.55 10.86 -7.54
N VAL A 237 21.49 12.19 -7.54
CA VAL A 237 20.77 13.00 -8.54
C VAL A 237 21.65 14.20 -8.86
N ASP A 238 21.84 14.51 -10.14
CA ASP A 238 22.37 15.81 -10.54
C ASP A 238 21.17 16.74 -10.80
N VAL A 239 21.02 17.78 -9.97
CA VAL A 239 19.90 18.72 -10.15
C VAL A 239 20.32 19.71 -11.22
N GLU A 240 19.68 19.62 -12.39
CA GLU A 240 20.00 20.48 -13.53
C GLU A 240 20.04 21.97 -13.13
N ASP A 241 21.08 22.68 -13.60
CA ASP A 241 21.19 24.13 -13.41
C ASP A 241 19.95 24.89 -13.89
N GLY A 242 19.22 24.32 -14.86
CA GLY A 242 17.94 24.84 -15.35
C GLY A 242 16.86 24.94 -14.28
N LEU A 243 16.91 24.16 -13.20
CA LEU A 243 15.96 24.29 -12.09
C LEU A 243 16.12 25.62 -11.35
N LYS A 244 17.29 26.27 -11.42
CA LYS A 244 17.51 27.60 -10.82
C LYS A 244 16.80 28.70 -11.60
N ASP A 245 16.46 28.48 -12.87
CA ASP A 245 15.71 29.44 -13.68
C ASP A 245 14.20 29.34 -13.35
N PRO A 246 13.58 30.41 -12.82
CA PRO A 246 12.14 30.46 -12.58
C PRO A 246 11.31 30.30 -13.86
N GLY A 247 11.86 30.62 -15.04
CA GLY A 247 11.20 30.50 -16.34
C GLY A 247 10.87 29.06 -16.74
N MET A 248 11.57 28.08 -16.17
CA MET A 248 11.45 26.67 -16.57
C MET A 248 10.29 25.97 -15.85
N MET A 249 9.64 25.02 -16.52
CA MET A 249 8.76 24.05 -15.88
C MET A 249 9.56 22.81 -15.46
N PHE A 250 9.02 22.01 -14.55
CA PHE A 250 9.64 20.74 -14.17
C PHE A 250 8.60 19.69 -13.77
N GLU A 251 9.00 18.42 -13.85
CA GLU A 251 8.30 17.25 -13.32
C GLU A 251 9.30 16.42 -12.50
N CYS A 252 8.86 15.80 -11.40
CA CYS A 252 9.72 14.95 -10.58
C CYS A 252 9.05 13.63 -10.19
N GLY A 253 9.87 12.62 -9.95
CA GLY A 253 9.42 11.27 -9.62
C GLY A 253 10.52 10.24 -9.90
N TRP A 254 10.11 9.01 -10.18
CA TRP A 254 11.02 7.92 -10.50
C TRP A 254 10.97 7.57 -11.98
N ALA A 255 12.14 7.41 -12.58
CA ALA A 255 12.28 6.74 -13.86
C ALA A 255 11.98 5.23 -13.71
N TRP A 256 12.00 4.48 -14.80
CA TRP A 256 11.75 3.03 -14.75
C TRP A 256 12.90 2.24 -14.11
N GLY A 257 14.12 2.76 -14.17
CA GLY A 257 15.32 2.17 -13.57
C GLY A 257 16.34 3.25 -13.22
N VAL A 258 17.60 2.84 -12.99
CA VAL A 258 18.68 3.78 -12.66
C VAL A 258 18.90 4.74 -13.83
N VAL A 259 18.82 6.04 -13.54
CA VAL A 259 18.93 7.11 -14.52
C VAL A 259 20.35 7.13 -15.10
N LYS A 260 20.44 7.31 -16.41
CA LYS A 260 21.71 7.46 -17.12
C LYS A 260 22.53 8.59 -16.50
N ASP A 261 23.81 8.33 -16.29
CA ASP A 261 24.76 9.25 -15.66
C ASP A 261 24.40 9.69 -14.22
N ALA A 262 23.45 9.01 -13.56
CA ALA A 262 23.13 9.29 -12.16
C ALA A 262 24.36 9.11 -11.27
N PRO A 263 24.73 10.12 -10.46
CA PRO A 263 25.95 10.09 -9.67
C PRO A 263 25.90 8.92 -8.68
N PRO A 264 27.06 8.33 -8.35
CA PRO A 264 27.11 7.28 -7.36
C PRO A 264 26.75 7.85 -5.98
N VAL A 265 26.08 7.04 -5.15
CA VAL A 265 25.80 7.41 -3.76
C VAL A 265 27.04 7.09 -2.91
N THR A 266 27.58 8.10 -2.25
CA THR A 266 28.75 7.98 -1.37
C THR A 266 28.35 8.19 0.09
N ARG A 267 29.17 7.67 1.00
CA ARG A 267 29.14 7.95 2.43
C ARG A 267 30.42 8.67 2.83
N THR A 268 30.33 9.61 3.76
CA THR A 268 31.50 10.22 4.37
C THR A 268 31.95 9.36 5.54
N ASP A 269 33.19 8.88 5.51
CA ASP A 269 33.77 8.17 6.63
C ASP A 269 34.19 9.11 7.78
N LYS A 270 34.69 8.52 8.87
CA LYS A 270 35.11 9.28 10.08
C LYS A 270 36.24 10.26 9.81
N ASP A 271 36.99 10.06 8.73
CA ASP A 271 38.13 10.88 8.33
C ASP A 271 37.74 11.95 7.29
N GLY A 272 36.44 12.04 6.94
CA GLY A 272 35.91 13.01 5.99
C GLY A 272 36.05 12.58 4.53
N THR A 273 36.41 11.32 4.25
CA THR A 273 36.60 10.80 2.89
C THR A 273 35.31 10.19 2.37
N GLU A 274 34.97 10.47 1.11
CA GLU A 274 33.83 9.85 0.44
C GLU A 274 34.16 8.42 -0.01
N GLN A 275 33.34 7.46 0.42
CA GLN A 275 33.42 6.06 0.02
C GLN A 275 32.11 5.65 -0.66
N HIS A 276 32.20 4.84 -1.73
CA HIS A 276 31.00 4.29 -2.36
C HIS A 276 30.25 3.34 -1.43
N ILE A 277 28.92 3.43 -1.44
CA ILE A 277 28.06 2.46 -0.77
C ILE A 277 27.86 1.28 -1.70
N GLY A 278 28.55 0.18 -1.42
CA GLY A 278 28.48 -1.06 -2.20
C GLY A 278 28.84 -0.88 -3.68
N ARG A 279 28.57 -1.92 -4.48
CA ARG A 279 28.68 -1.87 -5.94
C ARG A 279 27.38 -1.28 -6.52
N GLN A 280 27.51 -0.34 -7.44
CA GLN A 280 26.38 0.40 -8.00
C GLN A 280 26.40 0.30 -9.53
N SER A 281 25.32 -0.19 -10.12
CA SER A 281 25.22 -0.42 -11.58
C SER A 281 25.19 0.89 -12.37
N VAL A 282 25.66 0.86 -13.61
CA VAL A 282 25.53 2.00 -14.52
C VAL A 282 24.05 2.18 -14.89
N GLY A 283 23.59 3.42 -14.91
CA GLY A 283 22.22 3.76 -15.31
C GLY A 283 22.05 3.79 -16.82
N VAL A 284 20.86 3.41 -17.29
CA VAL A 284 20.49 3.42 -18.72
C VAL A 284 19.15 4.09 -18.98
N ALA A 285 18.35 4.33 -17.93
CA ALA A 285 17.05 4.95 -18.08
C ALA A 285 17.19 6.44 -18.41
N ASP A 286 16.37 6.94 -19.32
CA ASP A 286 16.28 8.38 -19.55
C ASP A 286 15.77 9.10 -18.28
N PRO A 287 16.18 10.37 -18.04
CA PRO A 287 15.81 11.15 -16.85
C PRO A 287 14.36 11.66 -16.93
N ILE A 288 13.41 10.73 -16.96
CA ILE A 288 11.99 10.99 -17.19
C ILE A 288 11.17 10.32 -16.09
N PRO A 289 10.31 11.04 -15.36
CA PRO A 289 9.46 10.42 -14.35
C PRO A 289 8.31 9.65 -15.01
N TYR A 290 8.11 8.41 -14.56
CA TYR A 290 6.98 7.56 -14.93
C TYR A 290 5.99 7.53 -13.78
N LEU A 291 4.71 7.79 -14.05
CA LEU A 291 3.67 7.79 -13.02
C LEU A 291 3.57 6.44 -12.29
N TYR A 292 3.63 5.32 -13.04
CA TYR A 292 3.61 3.97 -12.48
C TYR A 292 4.75 3.75 -11.48
N PHE A 293 6.00 3.83 -11.95
CA PHE A 293 7.19 3.60 -11.12
C PHE A 293 7.29 4.60 -9.96
N THR A 294 6.80 5.83 -10.15
CA THR A 294 6.70 6.81 -9.07
C THR A 294 5.77 6.32 -7.96
N VAL A 295 4.57 5.84 -8.32
CA VAL A 295 3.62 5.31 -7.33
C VAL A 295 4.17 4.05 -6.63
N VAL A 296 4.80 3.15 -7.38
CA VAL A 296 5.47 1.96 -6.84
C VAL A 296 6.58 2.32 -5.86
N ALA A 297 7.43 3.31 -6.19
CA ALA A 297 8.48 3.79 -5.29
C ALA A 297 7.91 4.42 -4.02
N LEU A 298 6.82 5.19 -4.11
CA LEU A 298 6.19 5.80 -2.94
C LEU A 298 5.61 4.77 -1.97
N ASP A 299 5.00 3.70 -2.47
CA ASP A 299 4.49 2.60 -1.65
C ASP A 299 5.64 1.92 -0.87
N GLY A 300 6.74 1.51 -1.53
CA GLY A 300 7.86 0.85 -0.83
C GLY A 300 8.66 1.77 0.11
N ILE A 301 8.84 3.05 -0.24
CA ILE A 301 9.51 4.02 0.65
C ILE A 301 8.68 4.27 1.92
N GLN A 302 7.35 4.15 1.86
CA GLN A 302 6.49 4.31 3.02
C GLN A 302 6.84 3.30 4.13
N ASP A 303 7.24 2.07 3.77
CA ASP A 303 7.59 1.01 4.72
C ASP A 303 8.85 1.32 5.54
N LEU A 304 9.80 2.10 4.97
CA LEU A 304 10.99 2.57 5.70
C LEU A 304 10.65 3.48 6.88
N SER A 305 9.47 4.12 6.83
CA SER A 305 8.99 5.06 7.85
C SER A 305 7.79 4.53 8.63
N SER A 306 7.46 3.23 8.51
CA SER A 306 6.36 2.64 9.25
C SER A 306 6.67 2.59 10.75
N ASP A 307 5.63 2.67 11.59
CA ASP A 307 5.78 2.60 13.05
C ASP A 307 6.48 1.30 13.46
N ARG A 308 6.22 0.20 12.75
CA ARG A 308 6.88 -1.09 12.96
C ARG A 308 8.39 -1.01 12.70
N THR A 309 8.79 -0.50 11.53
CA THR A 309 10.22 -0.36 11.16
C THR A 309 10.97 0.49 12.17
N LEU A 310 10.36 1.60 12.61
CA LEU A 310 10.93 2.50 13.60
C LEU A 310 11.00 1.87 15.00
N THR A 311 9.93 1.18 15.43
CA THR A 311 9.84 0.56 16.77
C THR A 311 10.82 -0.61 16.92
N LEU A 312 11.00 -1.40 15.87
CA LEU A 312 11.91 -2.55 15.87
C LEU A 312 13.38 -2.15 15.59
N GLY A 313 13.66 -0.91 15.20
CA GLY A 313 15.02 -0.45 14.90
C GLY A 313 15.67 -1.26 13.78
N LEU A 314 14.92 -1.61 12.73
CA LEU A 314 15.38 -2.53 11.68
C LEU A 314 16.49 -1.96 10.79
N LEU A 315 16.68 -0.63 10.80
CA LEU A 315 17.64 0.07 9.96
C LEU A 315 18.92 0.37 10.73
N ASP A 316 20.07 0.03 10.14
CA ASP A 316 21.37 0.50 10.61
C ASP A 316 21.59 2.00 10.33
N GLN A 317 22.70 2.56 10.80
CA GLN A 317 23.00 4.00 10.66
C GLN A 317 23.10 4.45 9.19
N GLU A 318 23.65 3.60 8.32
CA GLU A 318 23.80 3.90 6.89
C GLU A 318 22.43 3.90 6.22
N GLN A 319 21.62 2.88 6.50
CA GLN A 319 20.25 2.75 6.02
C GLN A 319 19.35 3.88 6.54
N GLN A 320 19.49 4.33 7.78
CA GLN A 320 18.75 5.50 8.28
C GLN A 320 19.04 6.76 7.46
N THR A 321 20.32 6.99 7.12
CA THR A 321 20.73 8.13 6.28
C THR A 321 20.11 8.04 4.89
N LEU A 322 20.13 6.85 4.28
CA LEU A 322 19.49 6.61 2.99
C LEU A 322 17.97 6.76 3.05
N ALA A 323 17.33 6.29 4.13
CA ALA A 323 15.88 6.39 4.35
C ALA A 323 15.44 7.85 4.47
N GLU A 324 16.21 8.70 5.16
CA GLU A 324 15.93 10.13 5.24
C GLU A 324 16.01 10.81 3.86
N ALA A 325 17.01 10.47 3.06
CA ALA A 325 17.18 10.98 1.70
C ALA A 325 16.03 10.55 0.76
N LEU A 326 15.54 9.31 0.91
CA LEU A 326 14.36 8.81 0.20
C LEU A 326 13.08 9.48 0.69
N ARG A 327 12.92 9.70 2.00
CA ARG A 327 11.76 10.38 2.59
C ARG A 327 11.62 11.82 2.10
N LEU A 328 12.73 12.52 1.90
CA LEU A 328 12.72 13.85 1.31
C LEU A 328 12.15 13.83 -0.13
N ARG A 329 12.64 12.91 -0.97
CA ARG A 329 12.16 12.73 -2.36
C ARG A 329 10.69 12.32 -2.40
N TRP A 330 10.30 11.40 -1.52
CA TRP A 330 8.92 10.97 -1.34
C TRP A 330 8.01 12.18 -1.05
N THR A 331 8.43 13.03 -0.11
CA THR A 331 7.68 14.23 0.29
C THR A 331 7.54 15.21 -0.87
N VAL A 332 8.64 15.54 -1.54
CA VAL A 332 8.68 16.47 -2.68
C VAL A 332 7.80 15.98 -3.82
N THR A 333 7.88 14.69 -4.16
CA THR A 333 7.13 14.10 -5.27
C THR A 333 5.63 14.13 -5.01
N ARG A 334 5.22 13.71 -3.81
CA ARG A 334 3.82 13.76 -3.37
C ARG A 334 3.27 15.19 -3.40
N GLU A 335 4.02 16.15 -2.86
CA GLU A 335 3.63 17.57 -2.89
C GLU A 335 3.54 18.11 -4.32
N TYR A 336 4.49 17.75 -5.18
CA TYR A 336 4.49 18.13 -6.60
C TYR A 336 3.21 17.66 -7.30
N TRP A 337 2.96 16.35 -7.30
CA TRP A 337 1.86 15.76 -8.05
C TRP A 337 0.50 16.11 -7.46
N SER A 338 0.40 16.23 -6.13
CA SER A 338 -0.83 16.65 -5.48
C SER A 338 -1.17 18.12 -5.78
N ALA A 339 -0.15 19.00 -5.84
CA ALA A 339 -0.33 20.38 -6.25
C ALA A 339 -0.69 20.50 -7.74
N LEU A 340 -0.14 19.64 -8.59
CA LEU A 340 -0.44 19.59 -10.02
C LEU A 340 -1.85 19.06 -10.30
N ALA A 341 -2.26 18.00 -9.60
CA ALA A 341 -3.58 17.39 -9.71
C ALA A 341 -4.70 18.34 -9.28
N ARG A 342 -4.42 19.23 -8.32
CA ARG A 342 -5.33 20.23 -7.73
C ARG A 342 -4.93 21.65 -8.12
N PHE A 343 -4.40 21.83 -9.34
CA PHE A 343 -3.78 23.08 -9.77
C PHE A 343 -4.75 24.28 -9.74
N SER A 344 -6.01 24.05 -10.10
CA SER A 344 -7.06 25.08 -10.16
C SER A 344 -8.11 24.86 -9.08
N ALA A 345 -8.60 25.92 -8.44
CA ALA A 345 -9.60 25.83 -7.37
C ALA A 345 -10.97 25.34 -7.87
N ASP A 346 -11.43 25.89 -9.00
CA ASP A 346 -12.78 25.61 -9.53
C ASP A 346 -12.94 24.17 -10.05
N ARG A 347 -11.90 23.64 -10.71
CA ARG A 347 -11.92 22.29 -11.31
C ARG A 347 -10.53 21.71 -11.34
N TRP A 348 -10.37 20.52 -10.77
CA TRP A 348 -9.06 19.88 -10.68
C TRP A 348 -8.68 19.27 -12.02
N PRO A 349 -7.44 19.46 -12.52
CA PRO A 349 -6.94 18.68 -13.65
C PRO A 349 -7.16 17.18 -13.51
N LEU A 350 -7.12 16.66 -12.28
CA LEU A 350 -7.40 15.24 -11.99
C LEU A 350 -8.81 14.78 -12.38
N GLU A 351 -9.80 15.67 -12.36
CA GLU A 351 -11.19 15.33 -12.72
C GLU A 351 -11.38 15.17 -14.24
N ASP A 352 -10.40 15.57 -15.04
CA ASP A 352 -10.35 15.40 -16.49
C ASP A 352 -9.68 14.05 -16.84
N ILE A 353 -10.46 12.98 -16.73
CA ILE A 353 -10.06 11.62 -17.10
C ILE A 353 -10.29 11.41 -18.61
N PRO A 354 -9.34 10.82 -19.37
CA PRO A 354 -8.06 10.26 -18.91
C PRO A 354 -6.91 11.28 -18.83
N TRP A 355 -5.95 11.01 -17.94
CA TRP A 355 -4.75 11.81 -17.76
C TRP A 355 -3.76 11.57 -18.90
N ARG A 356 -3.06 12.64 -19.31
CA ARG A 356 -2.09 12.63 -20.41
C ARG A 356 -0.69 12.82 -19.87
N VAL A 357 0.18 11.83 -20.08
CA VAL A 357 1.59 11.96 -19.71
C VAL A 357 2.31 12.86 -20.72
N THR A 358 3.13 13.75 -20.18
CA THR A 358 3.81 14.82 -20.91
C THR A 358 4.89 14.28 -21.85
N HIS A 359 5.71 13.35 -21.36
CA HIS A 359 6.88 12.78 -22.05
C HIS A 359 6.51 11.70 -23.08
N GLN A 360 5.82 10.64 -22.66
CA GLN A 360 5.60 9.44 -23.48
C GLN A 360 4.48 9.60 -24.53
N LYS A 361 3.77 10.73 -24.53
CA LYS A 361 2.60 10.99 -25.40
C LYS A 361 1.44 9.99 -25.21
N LEU A 362 1.37 9.32 -24.05
CA LEU A 362 0.32 8.35 -23.73
C LEU A 362 -0.84 9.03 -22.97
N GLU A 363 -2.02 8.44 -23.08
CA GLU A 363 -3.25 8.87 -22.39
C GLU A 363 -4.01 7.61 -21.98
N SER A 364 -4.39 7.50 -20.70
CA SER A 364 -5.06 6.32 -20.16
C SER A 364 -5.69 6.61 -18.80
N GLU A 365 -6.81 5.95 -18.49
CA GLU A 365 -7.40 5.87 -17.15
C GLU A 365 -6.39 5.41 -16.11
N TYR A 366 -5.43 4.55 -16.49
CA TYR A 366 -4.37 4.10 -15.59
C TYR A 366 -3.51 5.26 -15.08
N PHE A 367 -3.21 6.23 -15.94
CA PHE A 367 -2.46 7.42 -15.52
C PHE A 367 -3.29 8.34 -14.63
N SER A 368 -4.62 8.44 -14.86
CA SER A 368 -5.52 9.14 -13.94
C SER A 368 -5.53 8.47 -12.56
N LEU A 369 -5.58 7.14 -12.50
CA LEU A 369 -5.50 6.38 -11.26
C LEU A 369 -4.14 6.56 -10.56
N SER A 370 -3.05 6.61 -11.33
CA SER A 370 -1.71 6.87 -10.80
C SER A 370 -1.63 8.28 -10.17
N VAL A 371 -2.17 9.31 -10.83
CA VAL A 371 -2.20 10.66 -10.24
C VAL A 371 -3.15 10.73 -9.04
N ALA A 372 -4.32 10.06 -9.10
CA ALA A 372 -5.23 9.96 -7.96
C ALA A 372 -4.52 9.29 -6.76
N SER A 373 -3.70 8.26 -6.99
CA SER A 373 -2.88 7.62 -5.97
C SER A 373 -1.94 8.60 -5.28
N LEU A 374 -1.27 9.47 -6.05
CA LEU A 374 -0.36 10.49 -5.54
C LEU A 374 -1.11 11.52 -4.68
N VAL A 375 -2.34 11.88 -5.08
CA VAL A 375 -3.23 12.70 -4.25
C VAL A 375 -3.63 11.97 -2.98
N VAL A 376 -4.02 10.69 -3.04
CA VAL A 376 -4.36 9.89 -1.85
C VAL A 376 -3.19 9.89 -0.86
N HIS A 377 -1.95 9.59 -1.30
CA HIS A 377 -0.77 9.68 -0.42
C HIS A 377 -0.63 11.06 0.22
N ASP A 378 -0.97 12.14 -0.50
CA ASP A 378 -0.96 13.49 0.04
C ASP A 378 -2.05 13.74 1.09
N LEU A 379 -3.29 13.35 0.80
CA LEU A 379 -4.45 13.53 1.68
C LEU A 379 -4.31 12.76 2.99
N VAL A 380 -3.72 11.56 2.96
CA VAL A 380 -3.48 10.74 4.16
C VAL A 380 -2.61 11.47 5.19
N ARG A 381 -1.61 12.24 4.74
CA ARG A 381 -0.70 12.98 5.64
C ARG A 381 -1.12 14.42 5.89
N SER A 382 -1.73 15.07 4.90
CA SER A 382 -2.17 16.46 5.05
C SER A 382 -3.47 16.52 5.84
N ARG A 383 -3.71 17.61 6.58
CA ARG A 383 -5.02 17.88 7.20
C ARG A 383 -5.99 18.44 6.15
N ALA A 384 -6.12 17.75 5.02
CA ALA A 384 -7.02 18.17 3.96
C ALA A 384 -8.48 18.19 4.45
N GLY A 385 -9.30 19.06 3.84
CA GLY A 385 -10.71 19.18 4.17
C GLY A 385 -11.55 18.07 3.57
N ASP A 386 -12.77 17.87 4.09
CA ASP A 386 -13.69 16.82 3.61
C ASP A 386 -14.04 16.96 2.12
N GLU A 387 -14.01 18.18 1.58
CA GLU A 387 -14.24 18.44 0.14
C GLU A 387 -13.17 17.75 -0.74
N ASP A 388 -11.91 17.79 -0.32
CA ASP A 388 -10.82 17.17 -1.10
C ASP A 388 -10.97 15.64 -1.13
N PHE A 389 -11.40 15.05 -0.01
CA PHE A 389 -11.73 13.63 0.08
C PHE A 389 -12.91 13.26 -0.82
N ALA A 390 -13.99 14.04 -0.78
CA ALA A 390 -15.19 13.80 -1.60
C ALA A 390 -14.87 13.86 -3.11
N ARG A 391 -14.15 14.89 -3.56
CA ARG A 391 -13.74 15.03 -4.96
C ARG A 391 -12.83 13.88 -5.41
N THR A 392 -11.91 13.46 -4.55
CA THR A 392 -11.03 12.31 -4.86
C THR A 392 -11.83 11.00 -4.92
N ALA A 393 -12.80 10.79 -4.01
CA ALA A 393 -13.69 9.65 -4.04
C ALA A 393 -14.51 9.58 -5.35
N GLU A 394 -15.03 10.73 -5.81
CA GLU A 394 -15.74 10.82 -7.09
C GLU A 394 -14.83 10.44 -8.28
N VAL A 395 -13.57 10.87 -8.27
CA VAL A 395 -12.59 10.47 -9.30
C VAL A 395 -12.38 8.96 -9.30
N LEU A 396 -12.22 8.33 -8.14
CA LEU A 396 -12.05 6.87 -8.04
C LEU A 396 -13.30 6.12 -8.54
N ALA A 397 -14.49 6.57 -8.17
CA ALA A 397 -15.75 5.99 -8.65
C ALA A 397 -15.88 6.09 -10.19
N ARG A 398 -15.55 7.25 -10.76
CA ARG A 398 -15.53 7.44 -12.22
C ARG A 398 -14.48 6.57 -12.91
N LEU A 399 -13.33 6.34 -12.28
CA LEU A 399 -12.31 5.42 -12.81
C LEU A 399 -12.80 3.96 -12.79
N ALA A 400 -13.50 3.56 -11.74
CA ALA A 400 -14.12 2.24 -11.64
C ALA A 400 -15.17 2.00 -12.75
N GLU A 401 -16.02 3.00 -12.99
CA GLU A 401 -17.03 2.96 -14.03
C GLU A 401 -16.38 2.87 -15.41
N ARG A 402 -15.43 3.77 -15.72
CA ARG A 402 -14.71 3.82 -17.00
C ARG A 402 -13.86 2.58 -17.25
N GLY A 403 -13.31 2.00 -16.19
CA GLY A 403 -12.57 0.75 -16.24
C GLY A 403 -13.45 -0.49 -16.29
N ARG A 404 -14.79 -0.37 -16.36
CA ARG A 404 -15.73 -1.51 -16.44
C ARG A 404 -15.62 -2.48 -15.26
N ILE A 405 -15.31 -1.92 -14.09
CA ILE A 405 -15.29 -2.66 -12.82
C ILE A 405 -16.71 -2.65 -12.22
N THR A 406 -17.35 -1.48 -12.19
CA THR A 406 -18.71 -1.29 -11.65
C THR A 406 -19.77 -1.16 -12.75
N SER A 407 -19.39 -1.37 -14.02
CA SER A 407 -20.29 -1.30 -15.16
C SER A 407 -19.98 -2.40 -16.19
N PRO A 408 -21.00 -2.91 -16.93
CA PRO A 408 -20.78 -3.96 -17.92
C PRO A 408 -19.99 -3.45 -19.14
N LEU A 409 -19.26 -4.36 -19.80
CA LEU A 409 -18.58 -4.06 -21.06
C LEU A 409 -19.57 -3.61 -22.14
N THR A 410 -19.12 -2.67 -22.97
CA THR A 410 -19.76 -2.38 -24.25
C THR A 410 -19.13 -3.21 -25.38
N ARG A 411 -19.72 -3.17 -26.58
CA ARG A 411 -19.14 -3.81 -27.76
C ARG A 411 -17.88 -3.04 -28.18
N ASP A 412 -16.77 -3.75 -28.36
CA ASP A 412 -15.46 -3.18 -28.74
C ASP A 412 -14.94 -2.14 -27.71
N ASP A 413 -15.10 -2.44 -26.43
CA ASP A 413 -14.73 -1.55 -25.32
C ASP A 413 -13.21 -1.51 -25.08
N SER A 414 -12.58 -0.34 -25.27
CA SER A 414 -11.15 -0.15 -25.04
C SER A 414 -10.76 -0.29 -23.56
N ALA A 415 -11.71 -0.22 -22.62
CA ALA A 415 -11.43 -0.44 -21.21
C ALA A 415 -10.92 -1.86 -20.90
N LEU A 416 -11.16 -2.82 -21.79
CA LEU A 416 -10.61 -4.17 -21.66
C LEU A 416 -9.08 -4.18 -21.60
N GLU A 417 -8.43 -3.26 -22.33
CA GLU A 417 -6.97 -3.14 -22.37
C GLU A 417 -6.38 -2.79 -21.00
N LEU A 418 -7.15 -2.17 -20.09
CA LEU A 418 -6.72 -1.91 -18.71
C LEU A 418 -6.52 -3.20 -17.88
N HIS A 419 -7.13 -4.31 -18.32
CA HIS A 419 -7.13 -5.59 -17.60
C HIS A 419 -6.35 -6.67 -18.34
N SER A 420 -6.47 -6.74 -19.66
CA SER A 420 -5.78 -7.72 -20.50
C SER A 420 -5.63 -7.21 -21.93
N PRO A 421 -4.40 -7.09 -22.48
CA PRO A 421 -3.13 -7.51 -21.88
C PRO A 421 -2.58 -6.55 -20.80
N GLY A 422 -3.17 -5.38 -20.59
CA GLY A 422 -2.67 -4.33 -19.69
C GLY A 422 -2.19 -3.09 -20.44
N VAL A 423 -1.75 -2.08 -19.68
CA VAL A 423 -1.18 -0.84 -20.23
C VAL A 423 0.32 -1.02 -20.45
N VAL A 424 0.78 -0.77 -21.68
CA VAL A 424 2.19 -0.92 -22.05
C VAL A 424 2.95 0.39 -21.85
N LEU A 425 4.08 0.32 -21.14
CA LEU A 425 4.97 1.44 -20.87
C LEU A 425 6.29 1.24 -21.64
N PRO A 426 6.62 2.11 -22.62
CA PRO A 426 7.91 2.04 -23.29
C PRO A 426 9.02 2.49 -22.34
N LEU A 427 10.07 1.70 -22.20
CA LEU A 427 11.18 1.96 -21.27
C LEU A 427 12.28 2.77 -21.96
N GLN A 428 12.10 4.07 -22.03
CA GLN A 428 13.02 4.99 -22.75
C GLN A 428 14.45 4.91 -22.21
N GLY A 429 15.42 4.77 -23.12
CA GLY A 429 16.84 4.59 -22.85
C GLY A 429 17.29 3.12 -22.90
N SER A 430 16.37 2.16 -22.81
CA SER A 430 16.69 0.71 -22.84
C SER A 430 17.25 0.22 -24.19
N GLU A 431 16.94 0.92 -25.27
CA GLU A 431 17.42 0.64 -26.63
C GLU A 431 18.94 0.80 -26.79
N GLN A 432 19.62 1.40 -25.80
CA GLN A 432 21.07 1.52 -25.78
C GLN A 432 21.78 0.16 -25.62
N LEU A 433 21.06 -0.88 -25.14
CA LEU A 433 21.62 -2.21 -24.86
C LEU A 433 21.07 -3.32 -25.78
N GLY A 434 20.15 -3.00 -26.70
CA GLY A 434 19.45 -3.99 -27.52
C GLY A 434 18.14 -3.45 -28.08
N PRO A 435 17.16 -4.30 -28.44
CA PRO A 435 15.84 -3.83 -28.86
C PRO A 435 15.15 -3.00 -27.75
N PRO A 436 14.31 -2.01 -28.09
CA PRO A 436 13.57 -1.25 -27.09
C PRO A 436 12.73 -2.15 -26.20
N LEU A 437 12.80 -1.91 -24.89
CA LEU A 437 12.03 -2.67 -23.90
C LEU A 437 10.70 -1.99 -23.57
N GLU A 438 9.73 -2.82 -23.20
CA GLU A 438 8.41 -2.44 -22.74
C GLU A 438 8.08 -3.13 -21.41
N TRP A 439 7.29 -2.44 -20.58
CA TRP A 439 6.77 -2.93 -19.32
C TRP A 439 5.24 -2.86 -19.30
N THR A 440 4.59 -4.00 -19.13
CA THR A 440 3.12 -4.09 -19.15
C THR A 440 2.57 -4.13 -17.74
N VAL A 441 1.66 -3.20 -17.42
CA VAL A 441 0.98 -3.12 -16.13
C VAL A 441 -0.46 -3.61 -16.25
N THR A 442 -0.84 -4.57 -15.40
CA THR A 442 -2.16 -5.24 -15.44
C THR A 442 -2.97 -5.03 -14.16
N ASP A 443 -2.46 -4.23 -13.23
CA ASP A 443 -2.94 -4.12 -11.87
C ASP A 443 -3.99 -3.02 -11.66
N PHE A 444 -4.59 -2.46 -12.72
CA PHE A 444 -5.55 -1.34 -12.64
C PHE A 444 -6.62 -1.54 -11.55
N SER A 445 -7.31 -2.69 -11.56
CA SER A 445 -8.36 -3.00 -10.58
C SER A 445 -7.82 -3.15 -9.15
N ALA A 446 -6.67 -3.80 -8.99
CA ALA A 446 -6.07 -3.99 -7.66
C ALA A 446 -5.53 -2.66 -7.11
N HIS A 447 -4.95 -1.84 -7.98
CA HIS A 447 -4.49 -0.49 -7.63
C HIS A 447 -5.67 0.40 -7.20
N LEU A 448 -6.78 0.36 -7.94
CA LEU A 448 -8.01 1.06 -7.57
C LEU A 448 -8.52 0.60 -6.21
N LEU A 449 -8.58 -0.71 -5.96
CA LEU A 449 -8.99 -1.27 -4.67
C LEU A 449 -8.11 -0.75 -3.53
N LYS A 450 -6.78 -0.85 -3.67
CA LYS A 450 -5.81 -0.38 -2.66
C LYS A 450 -6.04 1.09 -2.32
N ARG A 451 -6.19 1.96 -3.33
CA ARG A 451 -6.40 3.41 -3.11
C ARG A 451 -7.76 3.74 -2.54
N THR A 452 -8.80 3.00 -2.92
CA THR A 452 -10.15 3.18 -2.37
C THR A 452 -10.18 2.84 -0.88
N VAL A 453 -9.60 1.69 -0.48
CA VAL A 453 -9.47 1.29 0.92
C VAL A 453 -8.60 2.27 1.72
N GLN A 454 -7.48 2.72 1.15
CA GLN A 454 -6.63 3.73 1.80
C GLN A 454 -7.38 5.05 2.00
N LEU A 455 -8.09 5.56 1.00
CA LEU A 455 -8.86 6.80 1.16
C LEU A 455 -9.97 6.65 2.22
N ALA A 456 -10.68 5.51 2.24
CA ALA A 456 -11.69 5.19 3.25
C ALA A 456 -11.11 5.15 4.68
N THR A 457 -9.88 4.64 4.81
CA THR A 457 -9.14 4.52 6.07
C THR A 457 -8.87 5.86 6.72
N TYR A 458 -8.66 6.94 5.95
CA TYR A 458 -8.32 8.25 6.48
C TYR A 458 -9.43 9.29 6.36
N SER A 459 -10.56 8.95 5.74
CA SER A 459 -11.76 9.78 5.73
C SER A 459 -12.24 10.03 7.17
N ARG A 460 -12.66 11.26 7.44
CA ARG A 460 -13.32 11.66 8.69
C ARG A 460 -14.84 11.78 8.56
N SER A 461 -15.35 11.58 7.36
CA SER A 461 -16.78 11.57 7.06
C SER A 461 -17.24 10.12 6.95
N ALA A 462 -18.18 9.73 7.81
CA ALA A 462 -18.80 8.40 7.76
C ALA A 462 -19.49 8.16 6.40
N ALA A 463 -20.14 9.18 5.82
CA ALA A 463 -20.79 9.06 4.51
C ALA A 463 -19.78 8.74 3.38
N ILE A 464 -18.66 9.48 3.32
CA ILE A 464 -17.61 9.22 2.32
C ILE A 464 -16.97 7.84 2.58
N GLN A 465 -16.80 7.46 3.85
CA GLN A 465 -16.25 6.16 4.21
C GLN A 465 -17.16 5.00 3.74
N ASP A 466 -18.47 5.13 3.92
CA ASP A 466 -19.46 4.14 3.48
C ASP A 466 -19.50 4.02 1.94
N GLU A 467 -19.47 5.15 1.22
CA GLU A 467 -19.41 5.17 -0.26
C GLU A 467 -18.14 4.50 -0.79
N LEU A 468 -16.99 4.82 -0.20
CA LEU A 468 -15.71 4.20 -0.58
C LEU A 468 -15.67 2.71 -0.23
N LEU A 469 -16.26 2.30 0.89
CA LEU A 469 -16.32 0.89 1.25
C LEU A 469 -17.18 0.09 0.26
N ALA A 470 -18.33 0.63 -0.15
CA ALA A 470 -19.16 0.02 -1.19
C ALA A 470 -18.39 -0.13 -2.52
N LEU A 471 -17.68 0.92 -2.95
CA LEU A 471 -16.83 0.88 -4.14
C LEU A 471 -15.70 -0.16 -4.02
N ALA A 472 -15.09 -0.28 -2.84
CA ALA A 472 -14.06 -1.28 -2.57
C ALA A 472 -14.62 -2.70 -2.66
N GLU A 473 -15.82 -2.95 -2.13
CA GLU A 473 -16.48 -4.26 -2.19
C GLU A 473 -16.88 -4.67 -3.62
N GLU A 474 -17.33 -3.73 -4.44
CA GLU A 474 -17.59 -3.97 -5.87
C GLU A 474 -16.29 -4.26 -6.63
N THR A 475 -15.24 -3.48 -6.39
CA THR A 475 -13.92 -3.68 -7.02
C THR A 475 -13.30 -5.01 -6.61
N PHE A 476 -13.45 -5.39 -5.33
CA PHE A 476 -12.98 -6.66 -4.83
C PHE A 476 -13.77 -7.84 -5.40
N ASP A 477 -15.10 -7.71 -5.57
CA ASP A 477 -15.93 -8.72 -6.22
C ASP A 477 -15.44 -8.99 -7.66
N HIS A 478 -15.19 -7.92 -8.42
CA HIS A 478 -14.62 -7.99 -9.76
C HIS A 478 -13.29 -8.75 -9.79
N LEU A 479 -12.35 -8.42 -8.89
CA LEU A 479 -11.05 -9.10 -8.79
C LEU A 479 -11.19 -10.56 -8.36
N TRP A 480 -12.11 -10.85 -7.45
CA TRP A 480 -12.30 -12.19 -6.92
C TRP A 480 -12.88 -13.18 -7.93
N GLN A 481 -13.70 -12.68 -8.86
CA GLN A 481 -14.22 -13.46 -9.98
C GLN A 481 -13.13 -13.83 -10.99
N ARG A 482 -12.01 -13.09 -11.04
CA ARG A 482 -10.85 -13.36 -11.92
C ARG A 482 -9.90 -14.44 -11.39
N ARG A 483 -10.31 -15.20 -10.38
CA ARG A 483 -9.52 -16.34 -9.90
C ARG A 483 -9.56 -17.47 -10.91
N ILE A 484 -8.44 -18.13 -11.08
CA ILE A 484 -8.29 -19.31 -11.94
C ILE A 484 -9.17 -20.44 -11.37
N ALA A 485 -10.08 -20.94 -12.19
CA ALA A 485 -11.06 -21.94 -11.78
C ALA A 485 -10.49 -23.37 -11.69
N ASP A 486 -9.49 -23.69 -12.51
CA ASP A 486 -8.92 -25.03 -12.64
C ASP A 486 -7.42 -25.06 -13.00
N GLY A 487 -6.77 -26.20 -12.75
CA GLY A 487 -5.35 -26.44 -13.03
C GLY A 487 -4.39 -26.10 -11.87
N GLU A 488 -3.09 -26.02 -12.16
CA GLU A 488 -2.03 -25.80 -11.16
C GLU A 488 -2.19 -24.46 -10.41
N GLY A 489 -2.75 -23.45 -11.07
CA GLY A 489 -3.00 -22.11 -10.54
C GLY A 489 -4.35 -21.92 -9.85
N THR A 490 -5.12 -22.99 -9.57
CA THR A 490 -6.49 -22.86 -9.03
C THR A 490 -6.53 -21.97 -7.78
N ASP A 491 -7.51 -21.06 -7.72
CA ASP A 491 -7.72 -20.03 -6.69
C ASP A 491 -6.67 -18.89 -6.65
N LEU A 492 -5.65 -18.91 -7.53
CA LEU A 492 -4.74 -17.78 -7.76
C LEU A 492 -5.23 -16.91 -8.92
N TRP A 493 -4.49 -15.86 -9.24
CA TRP A 493 -4.78 -14.92 -10.32
C TRP A 493 -3.83 -15.14 -11.51
N ASP A 494 -4.09 -14.66 -12.71
CA ASP A 494 -5.23 -13.83 -13.11
C ASP A 494 -5.95 -14.48 -14.30
N ASP A 495 -7.28 -14.47 -14.28
CA ASP A 495 -8.15 -14.90 -15.38
C ASP A 495 -9.18 -13.79 -15.72
N ALA A 496 -8.75 -12.87 -16.58
CA ALA A 496 -9.62 -11.79 -17.05
C ALA A 496 -10.85 -12.33 -17.84
N GLN A 497 -10.77 -13.51 -18.45
CA GLN A 497 -11.87 -14.07 -19.24
C GLN A 497 -13.08 -14.43 -18.38
N ALA A 498 -12.85 -14.76 -17.10
CA ALA A 498 -13.90 -15.07 -16.14
C ALA A 498 -14.90 -13.91 -15.95
N VAL A 499 -14.44 -12.66 -16.09
CA VAL A 499 -15.29 -11.46 -15.98
C VAL A 499 -15.58 -10.85 -17.36
N PHE A 500 -14.65 -10.99 -18.29
CA PHE A 500 -14.76 -10.44 -19.63
C PHE A 500 -14.70 -11.57 -20.68
N PRO A 501 -15.84 -12.12 -21.13
CA PRO A 501 -15.85 -13.28 -22.03
C PRO A 501 -15.08 -13.08 -23.35
N THR A 502 -14.90 -11.83 -23.79
CA THR A 502 -14.14 -11.45 -24.98
C THR A 502 -12.64 -11.27 -24.75
N ALA A 503 -12.15 -11.34 -23.51
CA ALA A 503 -10.72 -11.29 -23.24
C ALA A 503 -10.01 -12.52 -23.85
N PRO A 504 -8.71 -12.36 -24.20
CA PRO A 504 -7.87 -13.50 -24.57
C PRO A 504 -7.92 -14.58 -23.50
N LYS A 505 -7.85 -15.85 -23.94
CA LYS A 505 -7.73 -16.96 -23.00
C LYS A 505 -6.42 -16.84 -22.24
N ARG A 506 -6.46 -17.15 -20.95
CA ARG A 506 -5.26 -17.23 -20.12
C ARG A 506 -4.34 -18.33 -20.66
N GLU A 507 -3.09 -17.97 -20.92
CA GLU A 507 -2.02 -18.91 -21.25
C GLU A 507 -0.91 -18.80 -20.19
N GLY A 508 -0.39 -19.94 -19.73
CA GLY A 508 0.78 -19.98 -18.85
C GLY A 508 0.51 -20.07 -17.34
N SER A 509 1.40 -19.48 -16.54
CA SER A 509 1.41 -19.54 -15.08
C SER A 509 0.52 -18.47 -14.43
N PRO A 510 0.23 -18.57 -13.12
CA PRO A 510 -0.44 -17.50 -12.37
C PRO A 510 0.32 -16.16 -12.43
N SER A 511 -0.44 -15.06 -12.40
CA SER A 511 0.07 -13.70 -12.19
C SER A 511 0.38 -13.50 -10.71
N TRP A 512 1.68 -13.47 -10.41
CA TRP A 512 2.17 -13.17 -9.06
C TRP A 512 2.00 -11.71 -8.70
N SER A 513 2.14 -10.81 -9.68
CA SER A 513 1.81 -9.39 -9.53
C SER A 513 0.38 -9.20 -9.00
N MET A 514 -0.64 -9.77 -9.66
CA MET A 514 -2.02 -9.62 -9.20
C MET A 514 -2.27 -10.26 -7.82
N THR A 515 -1.67 -11.44 -7.57
CA THR A 515 -1.80 -12.16 -6.29
C THR A 515 -1.18 -11.37 -5.14
N GLU A 516 0.00 -10.78 -5.35
CA GLU A 516 0.68 -9.94 -4.37
C GLU A 516 -0.13 -8.66 -4.10
N ARG A 517 -0.59 -7.97 -5.15
CA ARG A 517 -1.40 -6.75 -5.00
C ARG A 517 -2.69 -6.98 -4.23
N LEU A 518 -3.36 -8.12 -4.45
CA LEU A 518 -4.53 -8.49 -3.66
C LEU A 518 -4.20 -8.80 -2.21
N THR A 519 -3.03 -9.41 -1.95
CA THR A 519 -2.52 -9.59 -0.59
C THR A 519 -2.29 -8.24 0.09
N GLU A 520 -1.64 -7.28 -0.58
CA GLU A 520 -1.48 -5.90 -0.07
C GLU A 520 -2.84 -5.25 0.23
N CYS A 521 -3.82 -5.40 -0.66
CA CYS A 521 -5.16 -4.86 -0.47
C CYS A 521 -5.84 -5.45 0.77
N MET A 522 -5.67 -6.74 1.03
CA MET A 522 -6.24 -7.37 2.23
C MET A 522 -5.54 -6.91 3.51
N VAL A 523 -4.23 -6.66 3.48
CA VAL A 523 -3.53 -6.05 4.62
C VAL A 523 -4.02 -4.61 4.84
N ALA A 524 -4.19 -3.82 3.78
CA ALA A 524 -4.78 -2.48 3.88
C ALA A 524 -6.21 -2.51 4.46
N ALA A 525 -7.03 -3.46 4.01
CA ALA A 525 -8.40 -3.64 4.53
C ALA A 525 -8.41 -4.15 5.98
N TYR A 526 -7.47 -5.00 6.38
CA TYR A 526 -7.29 -5.37 7.78
C TYR A 526 -7.03 -4.14 8.65
N ASN A 527 -6.08 -3.31 8.22
CA ASN A 527 -5.75 -2.05 8.92
C ASN A 527 -6.91 -1.06 8.95
N PHE A 528 -7.79 -1.07 7.94
CA PHE A 528 -9.04 -0.31 7.97
C PHE A 528 -9.96 -0.78 9.11
N TYR A 529 -10.23 -2.08 9.19
CA TYR A 529 -11.17 -2.65 10.17
C TYR A 529 -10.64 -2.69 11.61
N ASP A 530 -9.32 -2.69 11.80
CA ASP A 530 -8.70 -2.59 13.13
C ASP A 530 -8.85 -1.18 13.75
N ARG A 531 -9.14 -0.17 12.93
CA ARG A 531 -9.33 1.21 13.41
C ARG A 531 -10.68 1.38 14.09
N LYS A 532 -10.69 2.30 15.05
CA LYS A 532 -11.93 2.78 15.67
C LYS A 532 -12.84 3.42 14.60
N PRO A 533 -14.16 3.18 14.66
CA PRO A 533 -15.11 3.84 13.76
C PRO A 533 -15.00 5.36 13.82
N VAL A 534 -15.37 6.03 12.72
CA VAL A 534 -15.47 7.49 12.69
C VAL A 534 -16.46 7.95 13.75
N GLY A 535 -16.02 8.83 14.66
CA GLY A 535 -16.87 9.37 15.70
C GLY A 535 -17.92 10.33 15.15
N SER A 536 -19.20 10.13 15.50
CA SER A 536 -20.26 11.11 15.26
C SER A 536 -20.39 12.04 16.48
N PRO A 537 -20.23 13.36 16.32
CA PRO A 537 -20.46 14.35 17.38
C PRO A 537 -21.89 14.28 17.95
N GLU A 538 -22.87 13.98 17.10
CA GLU A 538 -24.28 13.85 17.46
C GLU A 538 -24.48 12.62 18.36
N LEU A 539 -23.92 11.46 17.97
CA LEU A 539 -23.95 10.26 18.81
C LEU A 539 -23.20 10.47 20.12
N GLY A 540 -22.07 11.17 20.11
CA GLY A 540 -21.32 11.53 21.31
C GLY A 540 -22.15 12.37 22.28
N SER A 541 -22.83 13.39 21.76
CA SER A 541 -23.72 14.26 22.55
C SER A 541 -24.91 13.48 23.11
N PHE A 542 -25.54 12.64 22.29
CA PHE A 542 -26.65 11.79 22.69
C PHE A 542 -26.27 10.78 23.77
N ALA A 543 -25.16 10.05 23.58
CA ALA A 543 -24.66 9.07 24.55
C ALA A 543 -24.27 9.74 25.88
N THR A 544 -23.66 10.93 25.83
CA THR A 544 -23.33 11.71 27.04
C THR A 544 -24.59 12.13 27.81
N ALA A 545 -25.63 12.56 27.09
CA ALA A 545 -26.91 12.92 27.71
C ALA A 545 -27.56 11.70 28.41
N LEU A 546 -27.62 10.56 27.73
CA LEU A 546 -28.13 9.31 28.31
C LEU A 546 -27.33 8.85 29.53
N LEU A 547 -26.00 8.94 29.47
CA LEU A 547 -25.12 8.58 30.59
C LEU A 547 -25.33 9.46 31.81
N SER A 548 -25.55 10.76 31.58
CA SER A 548 -25.85 11.72 32.65
C SER A 548 -27.15 11.35 33.35
N GLU A 549 -28.23 11.09 32.60
CA GLU A 549 -29.51 10.67 33.16
C GLU A 549 -29.39 9.34 33.90
N ALA A 550 -28.77 8.34 33.28
CA ALA A 550 -28.60 7.00 33.87
C ALA A 550 -27.81 7.06 35.17
N THR A 551 -26.74 7.86 35.21
CA THR A 551 -25.93 8.09 36.43
C THR A 551 -26.77 8.75 37.53
N HIS A 552 -27.56 9.78 37.18
CA HIS A 552 -28.41 10.45 38.15
C HIS A 552 -29.48 9.51 38.73
N ARG A 553 -30.17 8.72 37.88
CA ARG A 553 -31.17 7.74 38.32
C ARG A 553 -30.54 6.63 39.18
N PHE A 554 -29.36 6.13 38.80
CA PHE A 554 -28.65 5.14 39.58
C PHE A 554 -28.25 5.67 40.97
N GLY A 555 -27.73 6.90 41.05
CA GLY A 555 -27.43 7.54 42.34
C GLY A 555 -28.67 7.68 43.22
N ARG A 556 -29.83 8.03 42.64
CA ARG A 556 -31.11 8.04 43.37
C ARG A 556 -31.51 6.65 43.87
N GLU A 557 -31.29 5.62 43.07
CA GLU A 557 -31.61 4.24 43.44
C GLU A 557 -30.71 3.74 44.59
N GLN A 558 -29.40 4.00 44.52
CA GLN A 558 -28.46 3.67 45.59
C GLN A 558 -28.80 4.36 46.92
N MET A 559 -29.17 5.64 46.90
CA MET A 559 -29.60 6.36 48.11
C MET A 559 -30.86 5.75 48.73
N ARG A 560 -31.75 5.15 47.92
CA ARG A 560 -33.01 4.55 48.37
C ARG A 560 -32.86 3.10 48.80
N SER A 561 -31.87 2.38 48.27
CA SER A 561 -31.58 0.98 48.58
C SER A 561 -30.88 0.75 49.92
N ALA A 562 -30.44 1.80 50.62
CA ALA A 562 -29.81 1.68 51.94
C ALA A 562 -30.72 1.06 53.04
N VAL A 563 -32.00 0.79 52.73
CA VAL A 563 -33.02 0.37 53.70
C VAL A 563 -33.42 -1.11 53.57
N VAL A 564 -33.08 -1.83 52.48
CA VAL A 564 -33.48 -3.24 52.29
C VAL A 564 -32.32 -4.08 51.74
N SER A 565 -31.81 -4.99 52.58
CA SER A 565 -30.77 -5.96 52.24
C SER A 565 -31.37 -7.16 51.50
N ASP A 566 -31.69 -7.00 50.22
CA ASP A 566 -32.02 -8.13 49.35
C ASP A 566 -30.84 -8.45 48.40
N SER A 567 -30.45 -9.73 48.35
CA SER A 567 -29.24 -10.19 47.67
C SER A 567 -29.32 -10.07 46.14
N ASP A 568 -30.52 -10.14 45.56
CA ASP A 568 -30.73 -10.02 44.12
C ASP A 568 -30.81 -8.55 43.66
N HIS A 569 -31.28 -7.67 44.53
CA HIS A 569 -31.22 -6.22 44.31
C HIS A 569 -29.77 -5.73 44.30
N ALA A 570 -28.94 -6.20 45.24
CA ALA A 570 -27.51 -5.88 45.30
C ALA A 570 -26.74 -6.35 44.04
N LYS A 571 -27.05 -7.55 43.51
CA LYS A 571 -26.48 -8.04 42.24
C LYS A 571 -26.87 -7.15 41.06
N SER A 572 -28.14 -6.75 40.98
CA SER A 572 -28.65 -5.89 39.91
C SER A 572 -27.98 -4.52 39.90
N LEU A 573 -27.84 -3.88 41.07
CA LEU A 573 -27.13 -2.61 41.20
C LEU A 573 -25.65 -2.73 40.80
N ARG A 574 -24.99 -3.85 41.12
CA ARG A 574 -23.59 -4.09 40.71
C ARG A 574 -23.46 -4.26 39.19
N THR A 575 -24.39 -4.94 38.54
CA THR A 575 -24.44 -5.08 37.08
C THR A 575 -24.63 -3.72 36.41
N ILE A 576 -25.56 -2.89 36.92
CA ILE A 576 -25.78 -1.52 36.46
C ILE A 576 -24.49 -0.69 36.59
N GLU A 577 -23.80 -0.77 37.73
CA GLU A 577 -22.57 -0.03 37.97
C GLU A 577 -21.45 -0.40 36.97
N ILE A 578 -21.28 -1.69 36.69
CA ILE A 578 -20.29 -2.19 35.72
C ILE A 578 -20.61 -1.64 34.33
N ARG A 579 -21.88 -1.68 33.91
CA ARG A 579 -22.30 -1.16 32.59
C ARG A 579 -22.14 0.35 32.48
N LEU A 580 -22.46 1.12 33.53
CA LEU A 580 -22.24 2.56 33.55
C LEU A 580 -20.75 2.91 33.46
N ARG A 581 -19.89 2.18 34.18
CA ARG A 581 -18.44 2.36 34.10
C ARG A 581 -17.93 2.08 32.69
N ARG A 582 -18.34 0.95 32.11
CA ARG A 582 -17.98 0.58 30.74
C ARG A 582 -18.47 1.62 29.72
N ALA A 583 -19.69 2.11 29.87
CA ALA A 583 -20.22 3.12 28.96
C ALA A 583 -19.46 4.46 29.06
N ARG A 584 -18.97 4.85 30.25
CA ARG A 584 -18.08 6.02 30.40
C ARG A 584 -16.73 5.84 29.73
N GLU A 585 -16.14 4.64 29.82
CA GLU A 585 -14.90 4.31 29.10
C GLU A 585 -15.10 4.39 27.58
N LEU A 586 -16.28 3.98 27.10
CA LEU A 586 -16.58 3.88 25.68
C LEU A 586 -17.08 5.19 25.05
N VAL A 587 -17.60 6.15 25.81
CA VAL A 587 -18.33 7.32 25.23
C VAL A 587 -17.49 8.13 24.23
N GLY A 588 -16.18 8.22 24.43
CA GLY A 588 -15.27 8.94 23.52
C GLY A 588 -14.95 8.18 22.23
N ASP A 589 -14.95 6.84 22.29
CA ASP A 589 -14.46 5.98 21.21
C ASP A 589 -15.58 5.25 20.45
N GLN A 590 -16.65 4.89 21.16
CA GLN A 590 -17.78 4.09 20.69
C GLN A 590 -19.08 4.68 21.26
N PRO A 591 -19.46 5.91 20.88
CA PRO A 591 -20.61 6.60 21.45
C PRO A 591 -21.92 5.83 21.25
N GLY A 592 -22.11 5.13 20.12
CA GLY A 592 -23.27 4.27 19.89
C GLY A 592 -23.40 3.14 20.92
N THR A 593 -22.31 2.40 21.16
CA THR A 593 -22.26 1.33 22.18
C THR A 593 -22.47 1.89 23.59
N ALA A 594 -21.85 3.03 23.91
CA ALA A 594 -22.04 3.71 25.18
C ALA A 594 -23.51 4.12 25.39
N GLY A 595 -24.16 4.67 24.37
CA GLY A 595 -25.58 5.00 24.38
C GLY A 595 -26.48 3.78 24.57
N ALA A 596 -26.20 2.67 23.87
CA ALA A 596 -26.94 1.41 24.03
C ALA A 596 -26.83 0.84 25.46
N LEU A 597 -25.62 0.88 26.05
CA LEU A 597 -25.40 0.49 27.45
C LEU A 597 -26.17 1.40 28.41
N ALA A 598 -26.16 2.72 28.18
CA ALA A 598 -26.89 3.68 29.01
C ALA A 598 -28.42 3.47 28.93
N LEU A 599 -28.96 3.20 27.73
CA LEU A 599 -30.37 2.86 27.54
C LEU A 599 -30.75 1.56 28.26
N SER A 600 -29.90 0.52 28.17
CA SER A 600 -30.10 -0.73 28.90
C SER A 600 -30.16 -0.49 30.41
N VAL A 601 -29.26 0.34 30.95
CA VAL A 601 -29.28 0.74 32.37
C VAL A 601 -30.55 1.51 32.73
N LEU A 602 -30.99 2.46 31.90
CA LEU A 602 -32.23 3.19 32.14
C LEU A 602 -33.44 2.26 32.19
N GLY A 603 -33.52 1.27 31.29
CA GLY A 603 -34.58 0.27 31.29
C GLY A 603 -34.58 -0.61 32.55
N GLU A 604 -33.41 -1.00 33.05
CA GLU A 604 -33.30 -1.77 34.31
C GLU A 604 -33.68 -0.93 35.54
N LEU A 605 -33.24 0.33 35.60
CA LEU A 605 -33.61 1.24 36.67
C LEU A 605 -35.10 1.54 36.69
N ASP A 606 -35.74 1.65 35.53
CA ASP A 606 -37.20 1.81 35.44
C ASP A 606 -37.92 0.57 35.95
N THR A 607 -37.47 -0.63 35.56
CA THR A 607 -38.01 -1.90 36.07
C THR A 607 -37.90 -2.00 37.60
N LEU A 608 -36.76 -1.61 38.18
CA LEU A 608 -36.60 -1.57 39.66
C LEU A 608 -37.55 -0.56 40.31
N ALA A 609 -37.74 0.62 39.68
CA ALA A 609 -38.65 1.63 40.18
C ALA A 609 -40.12 1.20 40.13
N GLN A 610 -40.52 0.48 39.07
CA GLN A 610 -41.86 -0.10 38.92
C GLN A 610 -42.11 -1.21 39.95
N ALA A 611 -41.19 -2.16 40.11
CA ALA A 611 -41.30 -3.25 41.09
C ALA A 611 -41.47 -2.71 42.51
N ARG A 612 -40.71 -1.66 42.86
CA ARG A 612 -40.87 -0.97 44.13
C ARG A 612 -42.22 -0.26 44.26
N SER A 613 -42.70 0.39 43.22
CA SER A 613 -44.00 1.09 43.26
C SER A 613 -45.16 0.11 43.45
N ALA A 614 -45.06 -1.09 42.85
CA ALA A 614 -45.98 -2.19 43.09
C ALA A 614 -45.93 -2.68 44.56
N ALA A 615 -44.72 -2.94 45.08
CA ALA A 615 -44.53 -3.36 46.47
C ALA A 615 -45.03 -2.30 47.49
N ALA A 616 -44.85 -1.01 47.21
CA ALA A 616 -45.36 0.08 48.05
C ALA A 616 -46.89 0.24 47.96
N GLY A 617 -47.50 -0.10 46.81
CA GLY A 617 -48.94 -0.07 46.60
C GLY A 617 -49.69 -1.25 47.26
N GLU A 618 -49.02 -2.39 47.46
CA GLU A 618 -49.57 -3.54 48.19
C GLU A 618 -49.61 -3.35 49.71
N VAL A 619 -48.86 -2.38 50.27
CA VAL A 619 -48.88 -2.07 51.72
C VAL A 619 -50.10 -1.23 52.15
N TRP A 620 -50.89 -0.72 51.19
CA TRP A 620 -52.10 0.10 51.43
C TRP A 620 -53.42 -0.61 51.06
N ARG A 621 -53.41 -1.94 50.86
CA ARG A 621 -54.59 -2.80 50.83
C ARG A 621 -54.54 -3.77 52.00
#